data_AF-A0A956PWQ0-F1
#
_entry.id   AF-A0A956PWQ0-F1
#
_cell.length_a   1.000
_cell.length_b   1.000
_cell.length_c   1.000
_cell.angle_alpha   90.00
_cell.angle_beta   90.00
_cell.angle_gamma   90.00
#
_symmetry.space_group_name_H-M   'P 1'
#
loop_
_entity.id
_entity.type
_entity.pdbx_description
1 polymer ?
#
loop_
_entity_poly.entity_id
_entity_poly.type
_entity_poly.pdbx_seq_one_letter_code
_entity_poly.pdbx_strand_id
1 'polypeptide(L)'
;MNLESRIPGGDLRDKWDRHRFEMKLVNPANKRKYTVIVVGSGLAGGAAAATLAELGYNVQCFCYQDSPRRAHSIAAQGGINAAKNYQGDGDSIYRLFYDTVKGGDYRAREA
;
A
#
# COMPACT_ATOMS: atom_id res chain seq x y z
N MET A 1 -15.92 18.96 13.86
CA MET A 1 -14.76 18.59 13.02
C MET A 1 -15.32 17.88 11.80
N ASN A 2 -15.12 18.41 10.59
CA ASN A 2 -15.57 17.75 9.36
C ASN A 2 -14.47 16.79 8.90
N LEU A 3 -14.77 15.50 8.79
CA LEU A 3 -13.80 14.48 8.37
C LEU A 3 -14.02 14.17 6.89
N GLU A 4 -13.21 14.80 6.03
CA GLU A 4 -13.23 14.52 4.59
C GLU A 4 -12.30 13.35 4.26
N SER A 5 -12.86 12.26 3.77
CA SER A 5 -12.12 11.03 3.45
C SER A 5 -11.39 11.08 2.10
N ARG A 6 -11.70 12.05 1.23
CA ARG A 6 -11.11 12.24 -0.12
C ARG A 6 -11.07 10.97 -0.97
N ILE A 7 -12.10 10.17 -0.81
CA ILE A 7 -12.28 8.93 -1.55
C ILE A 7 -12.54 9.24 -3.03
N PRO A 8 -11.91 8.51 -3.97
CA PRO A 8 -12.25 8.65 -5.37
C PRO A 8 -13.73 8.36 -5.62
N GLY A 9 -14.40 9.19 -6.42
CA GLY A 9 -15.80 8.95 -6.78
C GLY A 9 -15.97 7.76 -7.73
N GLY A 10 -17.22 7.42 -8.06
CA GLY A 10 -17.56 6.36 -9.04
C GLY A 10 -17.98 5.04 -8.39
N ASP A 11 -18.40 4.09 -9.24
CA ASP A 11 -18.80 2.75 -8.82
C ASP A 11 -17.62 1.99 -8.18
N LEU A 12 -17.88 1.25 -7.10
CA LEU A 12 -16.85 0.54 -6.35
C LEU A 12 -15.97 -0.36 -7.23
N ARG A 13 -16.57 -1.02 -8.22
CA ARG A 13 -15.87 -1.95 -9.10
C ARG A 13 -14.74 -1.28 -9.87
N ASP A 14 -15.00 -0.07 -10.39
CA ASP A 14 -14.10 0.63 -11.31
C ASP A 14 -13.39 1.83 -10.66
N LYS A 15 -13.77 2.19 -9.42
CA LYS A 15 -13.34 3.39 -8.69
C LYS A 15 -11.82 3.57 -8.70
N TRP A 16 -11.09 2.55 -8.29
CA TRP A 16 -9.64 2.61 -8.13
C TRP A 16 -8.89 2.53 -9.46
N ASP A 17 -9.40 1.77 -10.42
CA ASP A 17 -8.83 1.73 -11.77
C ASP A 17 -8.97 3.08 -12.47
N ARG A 18 -10.15 3.69 -12.38
CA ARG A 18 -10.38 5.04 -12.89
C ARG A 18 -9.50 6.06 -12.20
N HIS A 19 -9.44 6.02 -10.86
CA HIS A 19 -8.58 6.93 -10.10
C HIS A 19 -7.12 6.84 -10.54
N ARG A 20 -6.60 5.62 -10.69
CA ARG A 20 -5.23 5.38 -11.16
C ARG A 20 -5.00 5.91 -12.58
N PHE A 21 -5.97 5.74 -13.47
CA PHE A 21 -5.87 6.23 -14.85
C PHE A 21 -5.88 7.77 -14.92
N GLU A 22 -6.67 8.43 -14.08
CA GLU A 22 -6.82 9.89 -14.05
C GLU A 22 -5.71 10.60 -13.25
N MET A 23 -4.86 9.85 -12.52
CA MET A 23 -3.79 10.43 -11.72
C MET A 23 -2.73 11.12 -12.59
N LYS A 24 -2.40 12.37 -12.22
CA LYS A 24 -1.30 13.11 -12.84
C LYS A 24 0.04 12.52 -12.40
N LEU A 25 0.80 12.01 -13.35
CA LEU A 25 2.09 11.39 -13.09
C LEU A 25 3.21 12.44 -13.03
N VAL A 26 4.20 12.17 -12.18
CA VAL A 26 5.43 12.97 -12.11
C VAL A 26 6.39 12.50 -13.22
N ASN A 27 6.78 13.43 -14.09
CA ASN A 27 7.78 13.17 -15.13
C ASN A 27 9.10 12.66 -14.49
N PRO A 28 9.73 11.58 -15.01
CA PRO A 28 11.01 11.07 -14.53
C PRO A 28 12.09 12.12 -14.26
N ALA A 29 12.25 13.11 -15.15
CA ALA A 29 13.25 14.17 -15.00
C ALA A 29 12.98 15.09 -13.79
N ASN A 30 11.72 15.16 -13.33
CA ASN A 30 11.32 15.99 -12.21
C ASN A 30 11.35 15.25 -10.86
N LYS A 31 11.46 13.91 -10.83
CA LYS A 31 11.37 13.13 -9.57
C LYS A 31 12.44 13.52 -8.55
N ARG A 32 13.66 13.81 -9.01
CA ARG A 32 14.79 14.25 -8.15
C ARG A 32 14.57 15.59 -7.47
N LYS A 33 13.61 16.40 -7.95
CA LYS A 33 13.25 17.69 -7.34
C LYS A 33 12.40 17.53 -6.09
N TYR A 34 11.83 16.34 -5.87
CA TYR A 34 10.99 16.05 -4.72
C TYR A 34 11.77 15.24 -3.69
N THR A 35 11.67 15.67 -2.44
CA THR A 35 12.16 14.93 -1.28
C THR A 35 10.99 14.25 -0.59
N VAL A 36 11.08 12.93 -0.42
CA VAL A 36 10.10 12.13 0.32
C VAL A 36 10.69 11.75 1.67
N ILE A 37 9.96 12.07 2.73
CA ILE A 37 10.30 11.67 4.09
C ILE A 37 9.44 10.45 4.44
N VAL A 38 10.10 9.34 4.78
CA VAL A 38 9.47 8.12 5.25
C VAL A 38 9.78 7.97 6.75
N VAL A 39 8.73 7.97 7.56
CA VAL A 39 8.83 7.77 9.02
C VAL A 39 8.41 6.36 9.36
N GLY A 40 9.38 5.54 9.76
CA GLY A 40 9.25 4.12 10.03
C GLY A 40 9.93 3.27 8.96
N SER A 41 10.81 2.36 9.38
CA SER A 41 11.57 1.46 8.49
C SER A 41 11.07 0.00 8.53
N GLY A 42 9.85 -0.22 9.02
CA GLY A 42 9.20 -1.55 8.96
C GLY A 42 8.87 -1.97 7.53
N LEU A 43 8.19 -3.11 7.35
CA LEU A 43 7.93 -3.67 6.03
C LEU A 43 7.33 -2.64 5.05
N ALA A 44 6.30 -1.90 5.47
CA ALA A 44 5.67 -0.88 4.63
C ALA A 44 6.59 0.30 4.31
N GLY A 45 7.24 0.89 5.33
CA GLY A 45 8.09 2.07 5.13
C GLY A 45 9.39 1.75 4.39
N GLY A 46 10.03 0.62 4.69
CA GLY A 46 11.19 0.13 3.96
C GLY A 46 10.89 -0.14 2.49
N ALA A 47 9.77 -0.82 2.19
CA ALA A 47 9.33 -1.05 0.81
C ALA A 47 9.03 0.26 0.07
N ALA A 48 8.29 1.18 0.70
CA ALA A 48 7.99 2.48 0.12
C ALA A 48 9.27 3.29 -0.16
N ALA A 49 10.21 3.32 0.79
CA ALA A 49 11.47 4.02 0.64
C ALA A 49 12.30 3.45 -0.52
N ALA A 50 12.42 2.13 -0.61
CA ALA A 50 13.16 1.45 -1.67
C ALA A 50 12.54 1.70 -3.05
N THR A 51 11.23 1.49 -3.20
CA THR A 51 10.52 1.70 -4.48
C THR A 51 10.59 3.15 -4.93
N LEU A 52 10.41 4.12 -4.03
CA LEU A 52 10.50 5.54 -4.40
C LEU A 52 11.93 5.96 -4.75
N ALA A 53 12.93 5.46 -4.02
CA ALA A 53 14.33 5.72 -4.35
C ALA A 53 14.70 5.13 -5.73
N GLU A 54 14.26 3.90 -6.03
CA GLU A 54 14.44 3.25 -7.34
C GLU A 54 13.80 4.05 -8.47
N LEU A 55 12.64 4.66 -8.22
CA LEU A 55 11.99 5.55 -9.17
C LEU A 55 12.73 6.87 -9.41
N GLY A 56 13.74 7.21 -8.60
CA GLY A 56 14.57 8.40 -8.74
C GLY A 56 14.18 9.58 -7.85
N TYR A 57 13.37 9.37 -6.82
CA TYR A 57 13.08 10.39 -5.80
C TYR A 57 14.23 10.52 -4.81
N ASN A 58 14.39 11.70 -4.20
CA ASN A 58 15.25 11.85 -3.04
C ASN A 58 14.51 11.36 -1.80
N VAL A 59 14.94 10.26 -1.19
CA VAL A 59 14.21 9.64 -0.06
C VAL A 59 15.03 9.71 1.22
N GLN A 60 14.43 10.23 2.28
CA GLN A 60 14.97 10.19 3.63
C GLN A 60 14.11 9.25 4.48
N CYS A 61 14.71 8.15 4.96
CA CYS A 61 14.01 7.15 5.76
C CYS A 61 14.50 7.22 7.21
N PHE A 62 13.57 7.44 8.14
CA PHE A 62 13.85 7.58 9.56
C PHE A 62 13.23 6.44 10.35
N CYS A 63 13.94 5.95 11.35
CA CYS A 63 13.42 5.01 12.32
C CYS A 63 13.82 5.45 13.73
N TYR A 64 12.94 5.23 14.70
CA TYR A 64 13.23 5.53 16.10
C TYR A 64 14.08 4.42 16.75
N GLN A 65 14.01 3.21 16.23
CA GLN A 65 14.73 2.05 16.73
C GLN A 65 16.24 2.17 16.47
N ASP A 66 17.08 1.60 17.36
CA ASP A 66 18.55 1.56 17.18
C ASP A 66 18.99 0.90 15.86
N SER A 67 18.12 0.09 15.25
CA SER A 67 18.36 -0.48 13.94
C SER A 67 17.08 -0.51 13.10
N PRO A 68 17.16 -0.19 11.80
CA PRO A 68 16.03 -0.31 10.87
C PRO A 68 15.38 -1.71 10.85
N ARG A 69 16.13 -2.75 11.25
CA ARG A 69 15.68 -4.15 11.28
C ARG A 69 14.84 -4.52 12.52
N ARG A 70 14.67 -3.60 13.49
CA ARG A 70 13.91 -3.87 14.74
C ARG A 70 12.49 -3.32 14.72
N ALA A 71 11.96 -2.98 13.55
CA ALA A 71 10.52 -2.75 13.42
C ALA A 71 9.75 -4.05 13.72
N HIS A 72 8.54 -3.92 14.29
CA HIS A 72 7.75 -5.09 14.73
C HIS A 72 7.42 -6.06 13.59
N SER A 73 7.49 -5.63 12.33
CA SER A 73 7.36 -6.51 11.15
C SER A 73 8.29 -7.73 11.18
N ILE A 74 9.44 -7.67 11.87
CA ILE A 74 10.36 -8.81 12.02
C ILE A 74 9.79 -9.97 12.83
N ALA A 75 8.78 -9.70 13.66
CA ALA A 75 8.14 -10.71 14.52
C ALA A 75 6.99 -11.45 13.82
N ALA A 76 6.68 -11.14 12.56
CA ALA A 76 5.65 -11.84 11.80
C ALA A 76 6.08 -13.30 11.52
N GLN A 77 5.14 -14.24 11.67
CA GLN A 77 5.45 -15.69 11.59
C GLN A 77 4.64 -16.43 10.52
N GLY A 78 3.34 -16.15 10.39
CA GLY A 78 2.43 -16.95 9.56
C GLY A 78 2.69 -16.87 8.05
N GLY A 79 2.63 -15.67 7.49
CA GLY A 79 2.80 -15.45 6.05
C GLY A 79 2.04 -14.24 5.51
N ILE A 80 1.98 -14.14 4.19
CA ILE A 80 1.23 -13.11 3.46
C ILE A 80 0.20 -13.81 2.57
N ASN A 81 -1.08 -13.51 2.76
CA ASN A 81 -2.16 -14.04 1.92
C ASN A 81 -2.09 -13.42 0.52
N ALA A 82 -2.24 -14.23 -0.53
CA ALA A 82 -2.29 -13.76 -1.91
C ALA A 82 -3.13 -14.71 -2.77
N ALA A 83 -3.97 -14.16 -3.64
CA ALA A 83 -4.75 -14.93 -4.60
C ALA A 83 -3.82 -15.48 -5.71
N LYS A 84 -3.33 -16.71 -5.54
CA LYS A 84 -2.33 -17.34 -6.43
C LYS A 84 -2.79 -18.67 -7.01
N ASN A 85 -3.76 -19.35 -6.39
CA ASN A 85 -4.31 -20.62 -6.86
C ASN A 85 -3.24 -21.71 -7.15
N TYR A 86 -2.13 -21.72 -6.40
CA TYR A 86 -1.07 -22.73 -6.58
C TYR A 86 -1.55 -24.14 -6.24
N GLN A 87 -2.54 -24.25 -5.37
CA GLN A 87 -3.12 -25.53 -4.95
C GLN A 87 -4.24 -26.00 -5.88
N GLY A 88 -4.66 -25.18 -6.86
CA GLY A 88 -5.74 -25.53 -7.79
C GLY A 88 -7.13 -25.60 -7.13
N ASP A 89 -7.32 -24.88 -6.03
CA ASP A 89 -8.54 -24.85 -5.21
C ASP A 89 -9.58 -23.81 -5.66
N GLY A 90 -9.33 -23.18 -6.83
CA GLY A 90 -10.19 -22.15 -7.39
C GLY A 90 -10.08 -20.83 -6.62
N ASP A 91 -8.90 -20.54 -6.07
CA ASP A 91 -8.59 -19.26 -5.46
C ASP A 91 -8.68 -18.12 -6.48
N SER A 92 -9.15 -16.96 -6.03
CA SER A 92 -9.39 -15.79 -6.89
C SER A 92 -9.34 -14.49 -6.09
N ILE A 93 -9.05 -13.38 -6.78
CA ILE A 93 -9.06 -12.03 -6.18
C ILE A 93 -10.42 -11.75 -5.52
N TYR A 94 -11.53 -12.16 -6.16
CA TYR A 94 -12.86 -11.98 -5.61
C TYR A 94 -13.02 -12.65 -4.23
N ARG A 95 -12.61 -13.92 -4.09
CA ARG A 95 -12.70 -14.65 -2.81
C ARG A 95 -11.88 -13.97 -1.72
N LEU A 96 -10.63 -13.58 -2.03
CA LEU A 96 -9.76 -12.86 -1.11
C LEU A 96 -10.41 -11.57 -0.58
N PHE A 97 -11.02 -10.76 -1.46
CA PHE A 97 -11.67 -9.51 -1.07
C PHE A 97 -12.97 -9.76 -0.30
N TYR A 98 -13.79 -10.71 -0.73
CA TYR A 98 -15.02 -11.09 -0.02
C TYR A 98 -14.72 -11.52 1.43
N ASP A 99 -13.72 -12.38 1.63
CA ASP A 99 -13.32 -12.85 2.96
C ASP A 99 -12.72 -11.72 3.80
N THR A 100 -12.00 -10.78 3.18
CA THR A 100 -11.45 -9.59 3.86
C THR A 100 -12.57 -8.67 4.36
N VAL A 101 -13.57 -8.39 3.52
CA VAL A 101 -14.73 -7.56 3.88
C VAL A 101 -15.54 -8.19 5.00
N LYS A 102 -15.89 -9.48 4.82
CA LYS A 102 -16.63 -10.25 5.81
C LYS A 102 -15.86 -10.35 7.13
N GLY A 103 -14.56 -10.64 7.08
CA GLY A 103 -13.69 -10.73 8.25
C GLY A 103 -13.49 -9.38 8.97
N GLY A 104 -13.59 -8.28 8.23
CA GLY A 104 -13.59 -6.91 8.76
C GLY A 104 -14.94 -6.45 9.30
N ASP A 105 -15.92 -7.35 9.44
CA ASP A 105 -17.27 -7.06 9.94
C ASP A 105 -17.98 -5.95 9.13
N TYR A 106 -17.68 -5.85 7.83
CA TYR A 106 -18.20 -4.81 6.93
C TYR A 106 -17.91 -3.37 7.40
N ARG A 107 -16.91 -3.19 8.27
CA ARG A 107 -16.49 -1.87 8.79
C ARG A 107 -15.33 -1.27 7.99
N ALA A 108 -14.79 -2.03 7.05
CA ALA A 108 -13.82 -1.52 6.09
C ALA A 108 -14.50 -0.44 5.24
N ARG A 109 -13.80 0.66 4.97
CA ARG A 109 -14.28 1.65 4.00
C ARG A 109 -14.04 1.05 2.61
N GLU A 110 -15.10 0.50 2.02
CA GLU A 110 -15.10 0.02 0.63
C GLU A 110 -15.17 1.19 -0.34
N ALA A 111 -14.26 2.15 -0.17
CA ALA A 111 -14.32 3.46 -0.79
C ALA A 111 -13.03 4.19 -0.46
#